data_AF-A0A1F5LEQ6-F1
#
_entry.id   AF-A0A1F5LEQ6-F1
#
_cell.length_a   1.000
_cell.length_b   1.000
_cell.length_c   1.000
_cell.angle_alpha   90.00
_cell.angle_beta   90.00
_cell.angle_gamma   90.00
#
_symmetry.space_group_name_H-M   'P 1'
#
loop_
_entity.id
_entity.type
_entity.pdbx_description
1 polymer ?
#
loop_
_entity_poly.entity_id
_entity_poly.type
_entity_poly.pdbx_seq_one_letter_code
_entity_poly.pdbx_strand_id
1 'polypeptide(L)'
;MLSWVYPLRIIQVILSLATIGLSAYVIASLYDEWSFSNVVYYMLFNGCWTTAIAVPYLGLAPIAFPRISHEIVIPLVEILTGGLWLSGWIALAAMIPSPGVCKWASCHALQALIVVAAVQWATFAVTNTFAILDLVNSRRNAKDHHEGATPAPETSTVNGDSAV
;
A
#
# COMPACT_ATOMS: atom_id res chain seq x y z
N MET A 1 -16.36 1.77 4.89
CA MET A 1 -15.17 2.04 4.06
C MET A 1 -15.43 3.29 3.25
N LEU A 2 -14.58 4.30 3.37
CA LEU A 2 -14.73 5.59 2.68
C LEU A 2 -14.92 5.38 1.17
N SER A 3 -15.98 5.95 0.59
CA SER A 3 -16.29 5.92 -0.85
C SER A 3 -15.11 6.39 -1.72
N TRP A 4 -14.17 7.14 -1.14
CA TRP A 4 -12.94 7.62 -1.77
C TRP A 4 -11.89 6.55 -2.07
N VAL A 5 -11.91 5.40 -1.40
CA VAL A 5 -10.89 4.35 -1.60
C VAL A 5 -11.11 3.57 -2.90
N TYR A 6 -12.37 3.40 -3.34
CA TYR A 6 -12.71 2.68 -4.56
C TYR A 6 -12.04 3.23 -5.84
N PRO A 7 -12.09 4.53 -6.15
CA PRO A 7 -11.42 5.05 -7.34
C PRO A 7 -9.90 4.86 -7.28
N LEU A 8 -9.28 5.01 -6.10
CA LEU A 8 -7.85 4.73 -5.94
C LEU A 8 -7.51 3.27 -6.23
N ARG A 9 -8.34 2.32 -5.78
CA ARG A 9 -8.15 0.89 -6.07
C ARG A 9 -8.24 0.61 -7.58
N ILE A 10 -9.19 1.23 -8.28
CA ILE A 10 -9.31 1.10 -9.75
C ILE A 10 -8.04 1.61 -10.45
N ILE A 11 -7.53 2.78 -10.03
CA ILE A 11 -6.29 3.35 -10.58
C ILE A 11 -5.11 2.39 -10.33
N GLN A 12 -5.01 1.79 -9.14
CA GLN A 12 -4.00 0.78 -8.82
C GLN A 12 -4.09 -0.46 -9.74
N VAL A 13 -5.30 -0.90 -10.11
CA VAL A 13 -5.46 -2.01 -11.09
C VAL A 13 -4.96 -1.60 -12.46
N ILE A 14 -5.35 -0.42 -12.95
CA ILE A 14 -4.99 0.04 -14.29
C ILE A 14 -3.47 0.22 -14.41
N LEU A 15 -2.86 0.86 -13.41
CA LEU A 15 -1.42 1.07 -13.37
C LEU A 15 -0.65 -0.26 -13.26
N SER A 16 -1.11 -1.22 -12.44
CA SER A 16 -0.50 -2.56 -12.39
C SER A 16 -0.60 -3.34 -13.71
N LEU A 17 -1.74 -3.26 -14.41
CA LEU A 17 -1.90 -3.84 -15.75
C LEU A 17 -0.98 -3.17 -16.77
N ALA A 18 -0.83 -1.84 -16.71
CA ALA A 18 0.11 -1.12 -17.56
C ALA A 18 1.56 -1.58 -17.31
N THR A 19 1.95 -1.80 -16.05
CA THR A 19 3.26 -2.37 -15.69
C THR A 19 3.45 -3.76 -16.27
N ILE A 20 2.43 -4.63 -16.21
CA ILE A 20 2.49 -5.99 -16.81
C ILE A 20 2.71 -5.88 -18.33
N GLY A 21 1.92 -5.06 -19.02
CA GLY A 21 2.00 -4.91 -20.47
C GLY A 21 3.35 -4.33 -20.93
N LEU A 22 3.83 -3.28 -20.25
CA LEU A 22 5.13 -2.67 -20.54
C LEU A 22 6.28 -3.63 -20.25
N SER A 23 6.24 -4.35 -19.12
CA SER A 23 7.27 -5.34 -18.78
C SER A 23 7.31 -6.48 -19.79
N ALA A 24 6.15 -7.00 -20.19
CA ALA A 24 6.06 -8.05 -21.22
C ALA A 24 6.59 -7.58 -22.58
N TYR A 25 6.27 -6.34 -22.99
CA TYR A 25 6.80 -5.74 -24.22
C TYR A 25 8.34 -5.60 -24.17
N VAL A 26 8.88 -5.14 -23.04
CA VAL A 26 10.33 -4.99 -22.86
C VAL A 26 11.01 -6.37 -22.90
N ILE A 27 10.46 -7.38 -22.23
CA ILE A 27 10.99 -8.76 -22.27
C ILE A 27 10.98 -9.33 -23.69
N ALA A 28 9.89 -9.12 -24.44
CA ALA A 28 9.78 -9.60 -25.81
C ALA A 28 10.73 -8.86 -26.77
N SER A 29 11.00 -7.58 -26.54
CA SER A 29 11.84 -6.75 -27.42
C SER A 29 13.33 -6.80 -27.11
N LEU A 30 13.73 -7.11 -25.87
CA LEU A 30 15.12 -7.17 -25.40
C LEU A 30 15.57 -8.61 -25.12
N TYR A 31 15.06 -9.58 -25.88
CA TYR A 31 15.21 -11.02 -25.61
C TYR A 31 16.67 -11.49 -25.42
N ASP A 32 17.66 -10.84 -26.06
CA ASP A 32 19.09 -11.19 -25.98
C ASP A 32 19.90 -10.36 -24.94
N GLU A 33 19.31 -9.33 -24.32
CA GLU A 33 20.03 -8.41 -23.41
C GLU A 33 19.89 -8.87 -21.96
N TRP A 34 20.77 -9.79 -21.54
CA TRP A 34 20.74 -10.47 -20.24
C TRP A 34 20.78 -9.52 -19.03
N SER A 35 21.34 -8.33 -19.19
CA SER A 35 21.59 -7.41 -18.06
C SER A 35 20.32 -6.74 -17.51
N PHE A 36 19.27 -6.51 -18.32
CA PHE A 36 18.03 -5.86 -17.87
C PHE A 36 16.98 -6.85 -17.32
N SER A 37 17.20 -8.13 -17.57
CA SER A 37 16.18 -9.17 -17.46
C SER A 37 15.61 -9.32 -16.04
N ASN A 38 16.48 -9.37 -15.02
CA ASN A 38 16.07 -9.64 -13.63
C ASN A 38 15.14 -8.57 -13.04
N VAL A 39 15.44 -7.29 -13.27
CA VAL A 39 14.63 -6.19 -12.71
C VAL A 39 13.30 -6.03 -13.45
N VAL A 40 13.27 -6.30 -14.75
CA VAL A 40 12.02 -6.29 -15.52
C VAL A 40 11.13 -7.46 -15.13
N TYR A 41 11.68 -8.66 -14.87
CA TYR A 41 10.91 -9.77 -14.32
C TYR A 41 10.37 -9.46 -12.91
N TYR A 42 11.13 -8.74 -12.08
CA TYR A 42 10.65 -8.27 -10.79
C TYR A 42 9.47 -7.29 -10.93
N MET A 43 9.51 -6.37 -11.90
CA MET A 43 8.37 -5.49 -12.22
C MET A 43 7.14 -6.26 -12.70
N LEU A 44 7.34 -7.28 -13.54
CA LEU A 44 6.27 -8.17 -13.98
C LEU A 44 5.62 -8.89 -12.79
N PHE A 45 6.45 -9.42 -11.88
CA PHE A 45 5.99 -10.03 -10.64
C PHE A 45 5.18 -9.04 -9.78
N ASN A 46 5.67 -7.80 -9.60
CA ASN A 46 4.95 -6.78 -8.83
C ASN A 46 3.58 -6.44 -9.43
N GLY A 47 3.51 -6.33 -10.76
CA GLY A 47 2.25 -6.15 -11.48
C GLY A 47 1.28 -7.29 -11.20
N CYS A 48 1.73 -8.53 -11.43
CA CYS A 48 0.93 -9.74 -11.18
C CYS A 48 0.50 -9.88 -9.71
N TRP A 49 1.40 -9.65 -8.76
CA TRP A 49 1.11 -9.64 -7.31
C TRP A 49 0.01 -8.64 -6.98
N THR A 50 0.10 -7.43 -7.53
CA THR A 50 -0.87 -6.36 -7.25
C THR A 50 -2.25 -6.70 -7.84
N THR A 51 -2.30 -7.15 -9.10
CA THR A 51 -3.56 -7.50 -9.78
C THR A 51 -4.21 -8.77 -9.21
N ALA A 52 -3.41 -9.80 -8.90
CA ALA A 52 -3.93 -11.12 -8.53
C ALA A 52 -4.07 -11.34 -7.02
N ILE A 53 -3.27 -10.67 -6.19
CA ILE A 53 -3.26 -10.89 -4.74
C ILE A 53 -3.78 -9.65 -4.02
N ALA A 54 -3.17 -8.48 -4.23
CA ALA A 54 -3.55 -7.28 -3.47
C ALA A 54 -5.01 -6.86 -3.72
N VAL A 55 -5.41 -6.74 -4.99
CA VAL A 55 -6.75 -6.24 -5.37
C VAL A 55 -7.88 -7.16 -4.91
N PRO A 56 -7.83 -8.50 -5.11
CA PRO A 56 -8.86 -9.39 -4.60
C PRO A 56 -8.90 -9.39 -3.07
N TYR A 57 -7.74 -9.35 -2.38
CA TYR A 57 -7.73 -9.26 -0.91
C TYR A 57 -8.42 -8.01 -0.41
N LEU A 58 -8.20 -6.87 -1.07
CA LEU A 58 -8.78 -5.58 -0.72
C LEU A 58 -10.30 -5.51 -1.04
N GLY A 59 -10.77 -6.26 -2.04
CA GLY A 59 -12.19 -6.37 -2.38
C GLY A 59 -12.97 -7.42 -1.58
N LEU A 60 -12.31 -8.51 -1.13
CA LEU A 60 -12.91 -9.61 -0.37
C LEU A 60 -12.81 -9.43 1.15
N ALA A 61 -11.80 -8.72 1.66
CA ALA A 61 -11.66 -8.39 3.08
C ALA A 61 -12.93 -7.76 3.73
N PRO A 62 -13.68 -6.86 3.05
CA PRO A 62 -14.96 -6.33 3.54
C PRO A 62 -16.05 -7.37 3.78
N ILE A 63 -16.05 -8.42 2.95
CA ILE A 63 -17.18 -9.33 2.80
C ILE A 63 -17.01 -10.53 3.75
N ALA A 64 -15.77 -11.01 3.91
CA ALA A 64 -15.50 -12.24 4.65
C ALA A 64 -15.39 -12.04 6.17
N PHE A 65 -14.69 -11.01 6.67
CA PHE A 65 -14.41 -10.89 8.12
C PHE A 65 -14.21 -9.43 8.58
N PRO A 66 -15.27 -8.70 8.96
CA PRO A 66 -15.22 -7.27 9.28
C PRO A 66 -14.52 -6.90 10.61
N ARG A 67 -14.17 -7.85 11.47
CA ARG A 67 -13.65 -7.55 12.83
C ARG A 67 -12.14 -7.70 13.01
N ILE A 68 -11.49 -8.59 12.24
CA ILE A 68 -10.04 -8.89 12.36
C ILE A 68 -9.28 -8.35 11.13
N SER A 69 -9.91 -8.33 9.96
CA SER A 69 -9.27 -7.89 8.71
C SER A 69 -8.97 -6.39 8.68
N HIS A 70 -9.79 -5.57 9.35
CA HIS A 70 -9.72 -4.11 9.24
C HIS A 70 -8.52 -3.48 9.96
N GLU A 71 -7.99 -4.09 11.02
CA GLU A 71 -6.97 -3.44 11.86
C GLU A 71 -5.53 -3.89 11.54
N ILE A 72 -5.33 -5.11 11.04
CA ILE A 72 -3.98 -5.70 10.89
C ILE A 72 -3.69 -6.15 9.46
N VAL A 73 -4.60 -6.89 8.83
CA VAL A 73 -4.30 -7.58 7.56
C VAL A 73 -4.23 -6.61 6.38
N ILE A 74 -5.19 -5.68 6.29
CA ILE A 74 -5.23 -4.66 5.24
C ILE A 74 -3.96 -3.79 5.23
N PRO A 75 -3.56 -3.13 6.34
CA PRO A 75 -2.36 -2.30 6.34
C PRO A 75 -1.08 -3.10 6.09
N LEU A 76 -1.01 -4.36 6.51
CA LEU A 76 0.18 -5.19 6.27
C LEU A 76 0.37 -5.51 4.78
N VAL A 77 -0.70 -5.91 4.07
CA VAL A 77 -0.65 -6.13 2.61
C VAL A 77 -0.33 -4.82 1.87
N GLU A 78 -0.87 -3.70 2.35
CA GLU A 78 -0.63 -2.36 1.78
C GLU A 78 0.85 -1.94 1.91
N ILE A 79 1.46 -2.14 3.09
CA ILE A 79 2.88 -1.84 3.35
C ILE A 79 3.79 -2.76 2.54
N LEU A 80 3.51 -4.06 2.52
CA LEU A 80 4.29 -5.04 1.75
C LEU A 80 4.26 -4.68 0.26
N THR A 81 3.08 -4.40 -0.27
CA THR A 81 2.93 -4.03 -1.67
C THR A 81 3.63 -2.69 -1.95
N GLY A 82 3.46 -1.69 -1.10
CA GLY A 82 4.19 -0.42 -1.20
C GLY A 82 5.72 -0.59 -1.18
N GLY A 83 6.26 -1.47 -0.33
CA GLY A 83 7.69 -1.77 -0.27
C GLY A 83 8.21 -2.46 -1.53
N LEU A 84 7.42 -3.41 -2.07
CA LEU A 84 7.73 -4.07 -3.33
C LEU A 84 7.79 -3.04 -4.48
N TRP A 85 6.79 -2.17 -4.61
CA TRP A 85 6.79 -1.13 -5.64
C TRP A 85 7.96 -0.17 -5.47
N LEU A 86 8.28 0.26 -4.24
CA LEU A 86 9.39 1.17 -3.92
C LEU A 86 10.73 0.61 -4.41
N SER A 87 11.06 -0.60 -4.00
CA SER A 87 12.34 -1.23 -4.36
C SER A 87 12.47 -1.40 -5.86
N GLY A 88 11.35 -1.71 -6.52
CA GLY A 88 11.35 -2.03 -7.94
C GLY A 88 11.52 -0.84 -8.88
N TRP A 89 10.81 0.27 -8.66
CA TRP A 89 10.97 1.44 -9.53
C TRP A 89 12.35 2.09 -9.36
N ILE A 90 12.90 2.06 -8.13
CA ILE A 90 14.27 2.54 -7.84
C ILE A 90 15.30 1.64 -8.51
N ALA A 91 15.16 0.31 -8.40
CA ALA A 91 16.05 -0.63 -9.07
C ALA A 91 16.04 -0.42 -10.59
N LEU A 92 14.85 -0.22 -11.17
CA LEU A 92 14.72 0.05 -12.60
C LEU A 92 15.36 1.40 -13.00
N ALA A 93 15.18 2.44 -12.18
CA ALA A 93 15.79 3.74 -12.39
C ALA A 93 17.33 3.72 -12.30
N ALA A 94 17.89 2.92 -11.39
CA ALA A 94 19.34 2.79 -11.23
C ALA A 94 20.01 2.08 -12.43
N MET A 95 19.27 1.25 -13.16
CA MET A 95 19.80 0.48 -14.28
C MET A 95 19.71 1.21 -15.63
N ILE A 96 18.88 2.26 -15.76
CA ILE A 96 18.69 2.94 -17.04
C ILE A 96 19.80 4.00 -17.28
N PRO A 97 20.55 3.92 -18.39
CA PRO A 97 21.46 4.98 -18.80
C PRO A 97 20.69 6.24 -19.25
N SER A 98 21.38 7.38 -19.21
CA SER A 98 20.83 8.71 -19.54
C SER A 98 19.89 8.71 -20.76
N PRO A 99 18.72 9.38 -20.69
CA PRO A 99 17.73 9.44 -21.77
C PRO A 99 18.27 10.01 -23.09
N GLY A 100 19.43 10.68 -23.09
CA GLY A 100 20.07 11.20 -24.29
C GLY A 100 20.65 10.13 -25.23
N VAL A 101 20.90 8.91 -24.73
CA VAL A 101 21.51 7.82 -25.51
C VAL A 101 20.46 6.83 -26.03
N CYS A 102 19.25 6.89 -25.49
CA CYS A 102 18.18 5.94 -25.75
C CYS A 102 17.20 6.46 -26.80
N LYS A 103 17.31 5.95 -28.04
CA LYS A 103 16.45 6.37 -29.17
C LYS A 103 15.51 5.28 -29.69
N TRP A 104 15.49 4.11 -29.08
CA TRP A 104 14.72 2.95 -29.53
C TRP A 104 13.45 2.74 -28.68
N ALA A 105 12.41 2.14 -29.27
CA ALA A 105 11.08 2.00 -28.66
C ALA A 105 11.11 1.29 -27.29
N SER A 106 11.95 0.26 -27.12
CA SER A 106 12.10 -0.47 -25.86
C SER A 106 12.58 0.41 -24.72
N CYS A 107 13.41 1.41 -25.01
CA CYS A 107 13.90 2.31 -23.97
C CYS A 107 12.86 3.36 -23.54
N HIS A 108 12.06 3.86 -24.49
CA HIS A 108 10.90 4.67 -24.13
C HIS A 108 9.88 3.88 -23.31
N ALA A 109 9.70 2.59 -23.61
CA ALA A 109 8.85 1.71 -22.80
C ALA A 109 9.41 1.52 -21.38
N LEU A 110 10.72 1.36 -21.22
CA LEU A 110 11.39 1.30 -19.91
C LEU A 110 11.25 2.61 -19.11
N GLN A 111 11.40 3.77 -19.76
CA GLN A 111 11.16 5.07 -19.12
C GLN A 111 9.71 5.21 -18.65
N ALA A 112 8.76 4.82 -19.51
CA ALA A 112 7.34 4.81 -19.15
C ALA A 112 7.08 3.84 -17.98
N LEU A 113 7.72 2.67 -17.97
CA LEU A 113 7.62 1.68 -16.90
C LEU A 113 8.06 2.24 -15.55
N ILE A 114 9.16 3.01 -15.50
CA ILE A 114 9.61 3.69 -14.27
C ILE A 114 8.54 4.67 -13.78
N VAL A 115 8.02 5.53 -14.67
CA VAL A 115 7.04 6.56 -14.29
C VAL A 115 5.75 5.92 -13.78
N VAL A 116 5.24 4.92 -14.48
CA VAL A 116 4.04 4.16 -14.07
C VAL A 116 4.26 3.50 -12.72
N ALA A 117 5.42 2.86 -12.51
CA ALA A 117 5.75 2.20 -11.24
C ALA A 117 5.93 3.20 -10.08
N ALA A 118 6.50 4.38 -10.34
CA ALA A 118 6.65 5.43 -9.34
C ALA A 118 5.29 6.02 -8.93
N VAL A 119 4.39 6.27 -9.89
CA VAL A 119 3.02 6.71 -9.61
C VAL A 119 2.26 5.63 -8.83
N GLN A 120 2.39 4.37 -9.23
CA GLN A 120 1.79 3.24 -8.52
C GLN A 120 2.27 3.18 -7.06
N TRP A 121 3.58 3.33 -6.82
CA TRP A 121 4.13 3.43 -5.47
C TRP A 121 3.50 4.59 -4.68
N ALA A 122 3.39 5.77 -5.29
CA ALA A 122 2.82 6.94 -4.64
C ALA A 122 1.35 6.70 -4.21
N THR A 123 0.56 5.98 -5.01
CA THR A 123 -0.81 5.63 -4.59
C THR A 123 -0.83 4.77 -3.33
N PHE A 124 0.10 3.81 -3.20
CA PHE A 124 0.24 2.99 -1.99
C PHE A 124 0.78 3.77 -0.80
N ALA A 125 1.68 4.72 -1.02
CA ALA A 125 2.17 5.61 0.03
C ALA A 125 1.05 6.47 0.62
N VAL A 126 0.18 7.02 -0.25
CA VAL A 126 -0.97 7.82 0.16
C VAL A 126 -1.97 6.98 0.96
N THR A 127 -2.36 5.81 0.45
CA THR A 127 -3.33 4.95 1.16
C THR A 127 -2.79 4.46 2.50
N ASN A 128 -1.50 4.10 2.57
CA ASN A 128 -0.86 3.69 3.81
C ASN A 128 -0.82 4.83 4.84
N THR A 129 -0.54 6.07 4.41
CA THR A 129 -0.54 7.24 5.30
C THR A 129 -1.92 7.46 5.91
N PHE A 130 -2.98 7.43 5.09
CA PHE A 130 -4.35 7.56 5.59
C PHE A 130 -4.76 6.41 6.52
N ALA A 131 -4.37 5.18 6.22
CA ALA A 131 -4.64 4.03 7.08
C ALA A 131 -3.98 4.18 8.46
N ILE A 132 -2.73 4.64 8.52
CA ILE A 132 -2.01 4.89 9.77
C ILE A 132 -2.66 6.03 10.56
N LEU A 133 -3.03 7.13 9.91
CA LEU A 133 -3.69 8.26 10.57
C LEU A 133 -5.04 7.87 11.18
N ASP A 134 -5.83 7.05 10.47
CA ASP A 134 -7.12 6.55 10.97
C ASP A 134 -6.92 5.65 12.20
N LEU A 135 -5.93 4.75 12.18
CA LEU A 135 -5.58 3.90 13.32
C LEU A 135 -5.12 4.72 14.54
N VAL A 136 -4.28 5.74 14.34
CA VAL A 136 -3.79 6.61 15.41
C VAL A 136 -4.92 7.44 16.01
N ASN A 137 -5.78 8.03 15.18
CA ASN A 137 -6.93 8.80 15.63
C ASN A 137 -7.94 7.93 16.39
N SER A 138 -8.24 6.73 15.88
CA SER A 138 -9.13 5.77 16.54
C SER A 138 -8.60 5.37 17.92
N ARG A 139 -7.30 5.09 18.04
CA ARG A 139 -6.64 4.80 19.32
C ARG A 139 -6.64 5.98 20.28
N ARG A 140 -6.49 7.21 19.79
CA ARG A 140 -6.55 8.43 20.62
C ARG A 140 -7.94 8.61 21.21
N ASN A 141 -8.98 8.53 20.39
CA ASN A 141 -10.37 8.63 20.84
C ASN A 141 -10.73 7.54 21.86
N ALA A 142 -10.23 6.31 21.68
CA ALA A 142 -10.45 5.22 22.64
C ALA A 142 -9.77 5.47 24.00
N LYS A 143 -8.59 6.10 24.04
CA LYS A 143 -7.92 6.48 25.29
C LYS A 143 -8.66 7.59 26.02
N ASP A 144 -9.09 8.63 25.30
CA ASP A 144 -9.84 9.75 25.86
C ASP A 144 -11.15 9.29 26.54
N HIS A 145 -11.85 8.32 25.95
CA HIS A 145 -13.04 7.70 26.57
C HIS A 145 -12.73 6.86 27.81
N HIS A 146 -11.55 6.24 27.88
CA HIS A 146 -11.15 5.44 29.04
C HIS A 146 -10.74 6.31 30.23
N GLU A 147 -10.06 7.44 29.97
CA GLU A 147 -9.68 8.41 31.01
C GLU A 147 -10.89 9.17 31.56
N GLY A 148 -11.87 9.53 30.72
CA GLY A 148 -13.15 10.12 31.13
C GLY A 148 -14.10 9.18 31.89
N ALA A 149 -13.85 7.86 31.83
CA ALA A 149 -14.61 6.84 32.55
C ALA A 149 -13.90 6.34 33.81
N THR A 150 -12.80 6.99 34.25
CA THR A 150 -12.24 6.74 35.58
C THR A 150 -13.27 7.20 36.60
N PRO A 151 -13.90 6.30 37.38
CA PRO A 151 -14.85 6.73 38.40
C PRO A 151 -14.09 7.59 39.41
N ALA A 152 -14.65 8.77 39.70
CA ALA A 152 -14.17 9.61 40.78
C ALA A 152 -13.96 8.75 42.04
N PRO A 153 -12.87 8.94 42.81
CA PRO A 153 -12.67 8.19 44.04
C PRO A 153 -13.90 8.42 44.92
N GLU A 154 -14.62 7.35 45.25
CA GLU A 154 -15.72 7.39 46.21
C GLU A 154 -15.21 8.07 47.48
N THR A 155 -15.69 9.29 47.73
CA THR A 155 -15.55 9.97 49.01
C THR A 155 -16.12 9.05 50.07
N SER A 156 -15.24 8.39 50.81
CA SER A 156 -15.58 7.56 51.95
C SER A 156 -16.18 8.46 53.02
N THR A 157 -17.51 8.58 53.05
CA THR A 157 -18.25 9.17 54.16
C THR A 157 -18.20 8.21 55.34
N VAL A 158 -17.15 8.31 56.15
CA VAL A 158 -17.13 7.76 57.51
C VAL A 158 -18.02 8.67 58.37
N ASN A 159 -19.33 8.38 58.37
CA ASN A 159 -20.23 8.91 59.39
C ASN A 159 -19.92 8.23 60.72
N GLY A 160 -19.54 9.04 61.71
CA GLY A 160 -19.52 8.60 63.09
C GLY A 160 -20.94 8.42 63.60
N ASP A 161 -21.21 7.26 64.19
CA ASP A 161 -22.34 7.08 65.11
C ASP A 161 -21.76 6.71 66.48
N SER A 162 -21.87 7.67 67.39
CA SER A 162 -21.76 7.50 68.83
C SER A 162 -23.17 7.28 69.38
N ALA A 163 -23.46 6.08 69.90
CA ALA A 163 -24.41 5.80 70.98
C ALA A 163 -24.49 4.28 71.24
N VAL A 164 -23.86 3.79 72.32
CA VAL A 164 -24.46 3.17 73.53
C VAL A 164 -23.34 3.03 74.57
#